data_AF-A0A5C3NSR9-F1
#
_entry.id   AF-A0A5C3NSR9-F1
#
_cell.length_a   1.000
_cell.length_b   1.000
_cell.length_c   1.000
_cell.angle_alpha   90.00
_cell.angle_beta   90.00
_cell.angle_gamma   90.00
#
_symmetry.space_group_name_H-M   'P 1'
#
loop_
_entity.id
_entity.type
_entity.pdbx_description
1 polymer ?
#
loop_
_entity_poly.entity_id
_entity_poly.type
_entity_poly.pdbx_seq_one_letter_code
_entity_poly.pdbx_strand_id
1 'polypeptide(L)'
;SLLKLCPPGRPHLWRKYLHAGLLAVRTTTSRATGYTPYYLLYGMHCLFPYDLTDRTWYTLDWHEVRSTEDLLALRITQLARR
;
A
#
# COMPACT_ATOMS: atom_id res chain seq x y z
N SER A 1 -6.45 7.29 2.33
CA SER A 1 -7.69 6.87 1.64
C SER A 1 -7.48 6.78 0.13
N LEU A 2 -8.19 5.90 -0.61
CA LEU A 2 -8.12 5.79 -2.10
C LEU A 2 -8.45 7.11 -2.80
N LEU A 3 -9.40 7.87 -2.25
CA LEU A 3 -9.80 9.17 -2.78
C LEU A 3 -8.67 10.20 -2.72
N LYS A 4 -7.72 10.02 -1.80
CA LYS A 4 -6.53 10.87 -1.64
C LYS A 4 -5.57 10.77 -2.83
N LEU A 5 -5.68 9.69 -3.61
CA LEU A 5 -4.89 9.45 -4.83
C LEU A 5 -5.60 9.93 -6.10
N CYS A 6 -6.89 10.27 -6.01
CA CYS A 6 -7.64 10.78 -7.14
C CYS A 6 -7.29 12.26 -7.38
N PRO A 7 -7.10 12.68 -8.64
CA PRO A 7 -7.00 14.09 -8.98
C PRO A 7 -8.24 14.89 -8.52
N PRO A 8 -8.08 16.17 -8.13
CA PRO A 8 -9.20 17.02 -7.75
C PRO A 8 -10.24 17.08 -8.87
N GLY A 9 -11.52 16.94 -8.51
CA GLY A 9 -12.64 16.93 -9.46
C GLY A 9 -12.85 15.61 -10.23
N ARG A 10 -12.04 14.56 -10.00
CA ARG A 10 -12.20 13.26 -10.66
C ARG A 10 -12.23 12.07 -9.69
N PRO A 11 -13.21 12.02 -8.76
CA PRO A 11 -13.28 10.95 -7.76
C PRO A 11 -13.48 9.57 -8.39
N HIS A 12 -14.20 9.47 -9.51
CA HIS A 12 -14.50 8.22 -10.23
C HIS A 12 -13.26 7.39 -10.62
N LEU A 13 -12.08 8.01 -10.66
CA LEU A 13 -10.80 7.34 -10.96
C LEU A 13 -10.32 6.43 -9.83
N TRP A 14 -10.97 6.43 -8.66
CA TRP A 14 -10.62 5.57 -7.52
C TRP A 14 -10.57 4.09 -7.92
N ARG A 15 -11.41 3.68 -8.87
CA ARG A 15 -11.48 2.31 -9.40
C ARG A 15 -10.14 1.83 -9.96
N LYS A 16 -9.34 2.73 -10.53
CA LYS A 16 -8.00 2.42 -11.05
C LYS A 16 -7.04 1.99 -9.94
N TYR A 17 -7.22 2.54 -8.74
CA TYR A 17 -6.39 2.24 -7.57
C TYR A 17 -6.95 1.12 -6.69
N LEU A 18 -8.13 0.57 -7.00
CA LEU A 18 -8.80 -0.41 -6.13
C LEU A 18 -7.96 -1.67 -5.94
N HIS A 19 -7.44 -2.26 -7.01
CA HIS A 19 -6.66 -3.49 -6.93
C HIS A 19 -5.38 -3.30 -6.11
N ALA A 20 -4.64 -2.22 -6.40
CA ALA A 20 -3.47 -1.82 -5.63
C ALA A 20 -3.82 -1.50 -4.16
N GLY A 21 -4.97 -0.86 -3.92
CA GLY A 21 -5.57 -0.60 -2.61
C GLY A 21 -5.76 -1.85 -1.77
N LEU A 22 -6.46 -2.82 -2.32
CA LEU A 22 -6.73 -4.08 -1.64
C LEU A 22 -5.44 -4.84 -1.33
N LEU A 23 -4.48 -4.83 -2.26
CA LEU A 23 -3.17 -5.46 -2.04
C LEU A 23 -2.35 -4.74 -0.96
N ALA A 24 -2.33 -3.41 -0.97
CA ALA A 24 -1.68 -2.61 0.06
C ALA A 24 -2.22 -2.93 1.45
N VAL A 25 -3.55 -2.99 1.61
CA VAL A 25 -4.18 -3.29 2.91
C VAL A 25 -3.85 -4.70 3.37
N ARG A 26 -3.89 -5.71 2.49
CA ARG A 26 -3.58 -7.10 2.86
C ARG A 26 -2.14 -7.31 3.29
N THR A 27 -1.23 -6.46 2.83
CA THR A 27 0.22 -6.63 3.02
C THR A 27 0.86 -5.57 3.90
N THR A 28 0.07 -4.65 4.43
CA THR A 28 0.48 -3.72 5.48
C THR A 28 0.19 -4.32 6.84
N THR A 29 1.14 -4.20 7.76
CA THR A 29 0.99 -4.67 9.13
C THR A 29 -0.10 -3.88 9.86
N SER A 30 -1.05 -4.58 10.48
CA SER A 30 -2.07 -3.95 11.32
C SER A 30 -1.50 -3.58 12.68
N ARG A 31 -1.79 -2.37 13.16
CA ARG A 31 -1.39 -1.93 14.51
C ARG A 31 -2.06 -2.76 15.61
N ALA A 32 -3.26 -3.26 15.37
CA ALA A 32 -4.02 -4.01 16.37
C ALA A 32 -3.46 -5.42 16.62
N THR A 33 -2.98 -6.08 15.57
CA THR A 33 -2.51 -7.47 15.63
C THR A 33 -1.00 -7.60 15.55
N GLY A 34 -0.29 -6.58 15.04
CA GLY A 34 1.15 -6.66 14.75
C GLY A 34 1.49 -7.51 13.53
N TYR A 35 0.49 -8.04 12.81
CA TYR A 35 0.67 -8.90 11.63
C TYR A 35 -0.05 -8.33 10.42
N THR A 36 0.39 -8.71 9.22
CA THR A 36 -0.35 -8.43 7.98
C THR A 36 -1.58 -9.34 7.88
N PRO A 37 -2.71 -8.87 7.33
CA PRO A 37 -3.85 -9.76 7.06
C PRO A 37 -3.48 -10.98 6.22
N TYR A 38 -2.54 -10.83 5.28
CA TYR A 38 -2.01 -11.94 4.49
C TYR A 38 -1.37 -13.01 5.38
N TYR A 39 -0.51 -12.61 6.33
CA TYR A 39 0.13 -13.55 7.26
C TYR A 39 -0.90 -14.28 8.12
N LEU A 40 -1.91 -13.57 8.63
CA LEU A 40 -2.97 -14.18 9.43
C LEU A 40 -3.81 -15.19 8.65
N LEU A 41 -3.98 -14.99 7.35
CA LEU A 41 -4.78 -15.87 6.50
C LEU A 41 -3.99 -17.10 6.01
N TYR A 42 -2.72 -16.91 5.64
CA TYR A 42 -1.94 -17.95 4.96
C TYR A 42 -0.82 -18.56 5.82
N GLY A 43 -0.55 -18.00 6.99
CA GLY A 43 0.53 -18.45 7.88
C GLY A 43 1.94 -18.16 7.34
N MET A 44 2.08 -17.31 6.31
CA MET A 44 3.37 -16.96 5.71
C MET A 44 3.44 -15.49 5.33
N HIS A 45 4.65 -14.93 5.30
CA HIS A 45 4.86 -13.54 4.87
C HIS A 45 4.67 -13.41 3.36
N CYS A 46 4.00 -12.34 2.93
CA CYS A 46 3.89 -12.01 1.51
C CYS A 46 5.25 -11.54 1.01
N LEU A 47 5.88 -12.30 0.11
CA LEU A 47 7.11 -11.91 -0.57
C LEU A 47 6.74 -11.23 -1.88
N PHE A 48 7.08 -9.96 -2.03
CA PHE A 48 6.91 -9.29 -3.30
C PHE A 48 8.18 -9.34 -4.14
N PRO A 49 8.07 -9.40 -5.49
CA PRO A 49 9.27 -9.39 -6.32
C PRO A 49 10.09 -8.11 -6.12
N TYR A 50 9.48 -6.98 -5.75
CA TYR A 50 10.23 -5.76 -5.40
C TYR A 50 10.94 -5.83 -4.04
N ASP A 51 10.49 -6.67 -3.10
CA ASP A 51 11.26 -6.91 -1.86
C ASP A 51 12.55 -7.68 -2.18
N LEU A 52 12.58 -8.39 -3.31
CA LEU A 52 13.72 -9.18 -3.79
C LEU A 52 14.61 -8.42 -4.78
N THR A 53 14.02 -7.59 -5.66
CA THR A 53 14.75 -7.01 -6.80
C THR A 53 15.29 -5.60 -6.57
N ASP A 54 14.73 -4.79 -5.66
CA ASP A 54 15.24 -3.40 -5.56
C ASP A 54 14.90 -2.66 -4.26
N ARG A 55 15.82 -1.75 -3.91
CA ARG A 55 15.82 -0.78 -2.79
C ARG A 55 14.69 0.26 -2.88
N THR A 56 13.57 -0.06 -3.52
CA THR A 56 12.41 0.84 -3.64
C THR A 56 11.86 1.28 -2.29
N TRP A 57 12.14 0.52 -1.22
CA TRP A 57 11.89 0.98 0.14
C TRP A 57 12.61 2.30 0.45
N TYR A 58 13.87 2.48 0.04
CA TYR A 58 14.64 3.70 0.31
C TYR A 58 14.22 4.90 -0.55
N THR A 59 13.57 4.67 -1.70
CA THR A 59 13.18 5.73 -2.64
C THR A 59 11.79 6.31 -2.35
N LEU A 60 11.15 5.90 -1.26
CA LEU A 60 9.83 6.38 -0.87
C LEU A 60 9.97 7.54 0.10
N ASP A 61 9.10 8.55 -0.05
CA ASP A 61 9.08 9.75 0.77
C ASP A 61 8.50 9.48 2.18
N TRP A 62 9.18 8.62 2.96
CA TRP A 62 8.74 8.20 4.29
C TRP A 62 8.52 9.35 5.26
N HIS A 63 9.25 10.44 5.10
CA HIS A 63 9.14 11.62 5.93
C HIS A 63 7.75 12.31 5.80
N GLU A 64 7.03 12.06 4.71
CA GLU A 64 5.68 12.60 4.50
C GLU A 64 4.58 11.75 5.17
N VAL A 65 4.91 10.51 5.57
CA VAL A 65 3.95 9.57 6.15
C VAL A 65 3.70 9.92 7.62
N ARG A 66 2.53 10.49 7.91
CA ARG A 66 2.12 10.84 9.29
C ARG A 66 0.97 10.00 9.82
N SER A 67 0.25 9.32 8.94
CA SER A 67 -0.89 8.48 9.29
C SER A 67 -0.88 7.15 8.53
N THR A 68 -1.65 6.18 9.03
CA THR A 68 -1.90 4.91 8.32
C THR A 68 -2.47 5.16 6.93
N GLU A 69 -3.28 6.21 6.77
CA GLU A 69 -3.83 6.57 5.47
C GLU A 69 -2.78 7.04 4.47
N ASP A 70 -1.77 7.79 4.94
CA ASP A 70 -0.65 8.24 4.12
C ASP A 70 0.24 7.07 3.73
N LEU A 71 0.50 6.17 4.69
CA LEU A 71 1.24 4.93 4.45
C LEU A 71 0.56 4.10 3.36
N LEU A 72 -0.76 3.92 3.47
CA LEU A 72 -1.53 3.19 2.47
C LEU A 72 -1.52 3.93 1.11
N ALA A 73 -1.67 5.25 1.08
CA ALA A 73 -1.62 6.01 -0.17
C ALA A 73 -0.27 5.86 -0.89
N LEU A 74 0.83 5.95 -0.15
CA LEU A 74 2.19 5.77 -0.65
C LEU A 74 2.40 4.34 -1.17
N ARG A 75 1.95 3.33 -0.41
CA ARG A 75 2.05 1.92 -0.82
C ARG A 75 1.21 1.61 -2.06
N ILE A 76 0.01 2.19 -2.18
CA ILE A 76 -0.85 2.02 -3.37
C ILE A 76 -0.18 2.66 -4.59
N THR A 77 0.44 3.82 -4.43
CA THR A 77 1.17 4.49 -5.51
C THR A 77 2.36 3.64 -5.97
N GLN A 78 3.11 3.06 -5.03
CA GLN A 78 4.19 2.11 -5.33
C GLN A 78 3.67 0.90 -6.13
N LEU A 79 2.55 0.32 -5.70
CA LEU A 79 1.93 -0.84 -6.35
C LEU A 79 1.32 -0.52 -7.71
N ALA A 80 0.82 0.70 -7.92
CA ALA A 80 0.20 1.13 -9.17
C ALA A 80 1.20 1.57 -10.25
N ARG A 81 2.47 1.80 -9.89
CA ARG A 81 3.56 2.14 -10.83
C ARG A 81 4.18 0.92 -11.52
N ARG A 82 3.71 -0.29 -11.21
CA ARG A 82 4.01 -1.52 -11.95
C ARG A 82 3.11 -1.65 -13.17
#